data_AF-A0A9P6VFQ2-F1
#
_entry.id   AF-A0A9P6VFQ2-F1
#
_cell.length_a   1.000
_cell.length_b   1.000
_cell.length_c   1.000
_cell.angle_alpha   90.00
_cell.angle_beta   90.00
_cell.angle_gamma   90.00
#
_symmetry.space_group_name_H-M   'P 1'
#
loop_
_entity.id
_entity.type
_entity.pdbx_description
1 polymer ?
#
loop_
_entity_poly.entity_id
_entity_poly.type
_entity_poly.pdbx_seq_one_letter_code
_entity_poly.pdbx_strand_id
1 'polypeptide(L)'
;MKWLLPRRNRVNVRPEAASQIPYTKFDESSGQIYSETTATIPTSDDRNWARDSRIVKGASYLDEEDYERYARRLGGGRGNLVRHHERLDGLKNSRIRGFRGSRSLQDAAIECILENIADITLEGIEYCSVLQKANAYLKERCSMSFYIWSIFSKVLRQNAEFMDLLRYHEEIEYPNCPLEVYTTPLTSMSYDFITSLSILTAFPLPDLVKLSAVQNLGTLEIVNTTGAGNFAVADRLLRSWHEAAVVNGAFSVLRILRLWNHEGLTEKSLAYVNDFPALAVYSVKGCEFGIGSHRIANLDGWKMTLGINVLGFLEQTCVDRAVLLRTKYNIQGTTRLKSDTKRLWDGARVRRIPRANVSMFLAENLACEGLVDSVQESASKTYASDGAKERQKTPMLKAQARQRHLLDHPDTSWDLQAYKSFARIGELRNDTDLASAGVVLGDQASVGDELANSIPVVSLRLGKPPSWLEDSLGCGLSFIRIKTRTQDLTKETVRLFDVVSKDLAGNVRPSTQPPLIKNETSRIFKNKKRKLDDVLKSFF
;
A
#
# COMPACT_ATOMS: atom_id res chain seq x y z
N MET A 1 -49.98 -54.01 -8.35
CA MET A 1 -49.29 -53.59 -7.10
C MET A 1 -47.91 -53.06 -7.46
N LYS A 2 -47.70 -51.74 -7.41
CA LYS A 2 -46.40 -51.10 -7.67
C LYS A 2 -45.88 -50.54 -6.35
N TRP A 3 -44.76 -51.06 -5.88
CA TRP A 3 -44.05 -50.55 -4.71
C TRP A 3 -43.26 -49.29 -5.09
N LEU A 4 -43.45 -48.22 -4.33
CA LEU A 4 -42.67 -46.99 -4.38
C LEU A 4 -41.43 -47.17 -3.49
N LEU A 5 -40.23 -47.00 -4.04
CA LEU A 5 -38.99 -46.88 -3.26
C LEU A 5 -38.72 -45.39 -2.94
N PRO A 6 -38.18 -45.09 -1.74
CA PRO A 6 -37.94 -43.71 -1.30
C PRO A 6 -36.72 -43.09 -1.98
N ARG A 7 -36.87 -41.83 -2.41
CA ARG A 7 -35.78 -40.98 -2.92
C ARG A 7 -34.80 -40.64 -1.79
N ARG A 8 -33.54 -41.06 -1.91
CA ARG A 8 -32.42 -40.61 -1.07
C ARG A 8 -31.99 -39.21 -1.50
N ASN A 9 -32.08 -38.25 -0.59
CA ASN A 9 -31.45 -36.93 -0.72
C ASN A 9 -29.93 -37.08 -0.72
N ARG A 10 -29.28 -36.76 -1.84
CA ARG A 10 -27.82 -36.59 -1.91
C ARG A 10 -27.48 -35.21 -1.36
N VAL A 11 -26.89 -35.17 -0.18
CA VAL A 11 -26.15 -34.02 0.33
C VAL A 11 -24.84 -33.94 -0.48
N ASN A 12 -24.67 -32.88 -1.26
CA ASN A 12 -23.41 -32.57 -1.94
C ASN A 12 -22.40 -32.07 -0.90
N VAL A 13 -21.64 -33.00 -0.32
CA VAL A 13 -20.42 -32.68 0.43
C VAL A 13 -19.32 -32.43 -0.59
N ARG A 14 -18.80 -31.19 -0.63
CA ARG A 14 -17.65 -30.80 -1.44
C ARG A 14 -16.40 -31.48 -0.85
N PRO A 15 -15.68 -32.33 -1.60
CA PRO A 15 -14.51 -32.99 -1.04
C PRO A 15 -13.39 -31.96 -0.83
N GLU A 16 -12.88 -31.88 0.39
CA GLU A 16 -11.60 -31.24 0.70
C GLU A 16 -10.47 -31.93 -0.09
N ALA A 17 -9.46 -31.15 -0.46
CA ALA A 17 -8.31 -31.59 -1.24
C ALA A 17 -7.46 -32.61 -0.44
N ALA A 18 -7.90 -33.87 -0.46
CA ALA A 18 -7.08 -34.99 -0.04
C ALA A 18 -5.90 -35.10 -1.02
N SER A 19 -4.69 -35.18 -0.45
CA SER A 19 -3.45 -35.50 -1.16
C SER A 19 -3.68 -36.72 -2.05
N GLN A 20 -3.72 -36.51 -3.37
CA GLN A 20 -3.88 -37.58 -4.34
C GLN A 20 -2.63 -38.46 -4.29
N ILE A 21 -2.77 -39.66 -3.72
CA ILE A 21 -1.77 -40.71 -3.85
C ILE A 21 -1.69 -41.04 -5.35
N PRO A 22 -0.51 -40.96 -5.99
CA PRO A 22 -0.38 -41.23 -7.42
C PRO A 22 -0.84 -42.65 -7.70
N TYR A 23 -1.94 -42.80 -8.45
CA TYR A 23 -2.45 -44.10 -8.87
C TYR A 23 -1.58 -44.58 -10.04
N THR A 24 -0.78 -45.61 -9.80
CA THR A 24 -0.01 -46.28 -10.85
C THR A 24 -0.95 -47.10 -11.72
N LYS A 25 -0.94 -46.87 -13.03
CA LYS A 25 -1.66 -47.69 -14.01
C LYS A 25 -0.67 -48.56 -14.77
N PHE A 26 -1.10 -49.78 -15.08
CA PHE A 26 -0.35 -50.72 -15.90
C PHE A 26 -1.00 -50.77 -17.28
N ASP A 27 -0.22 -50.50 -18.33
CA ASP A 27 -0.65 -50.71 -19.71
C ASP A 27 -0.34 -52.15 -20.10
N GLU A 28 -1.36 -52.99 -20.17
CA GLU A 28 -1.24 -54.41 -20.52
C GLU A 28 -0.68 -54.64 -21.94
N SER A 29 -0.85 -53.68 -22.86
CA SER A 29 -0.41 -53.84 -24.24
C SER A 29 1.09 -53.59 -24.41
N SER A 30 1.67 -52.72 -23.58
CA SER A 30 3.10 -52.38 -23.61
C SER A 30 3.90 -52.99 -22.45
N GLY A 31 3.22 -53.51 -21.42
CA GLY A 31 3.83 -53.98 -20.18
C GLY A 31 4.43 -52.86 -19.32
N GLN A 32 4.12 -51.59 -19.60
CA GLN A 32 4.69 -50.45 -18.89
C GLN A 32 3.80 -50.00 -17.73
N ILE A 33 4.41 -49.67 -16.60
CA ILE A 33 3.75 -48.98 -15.47
C ILE A 33 3.95 -47.48 -15.69
N TYR A 34 2.86 -46.73 -15.76
CA TYR A 34 2.87 -45.27 -15.83
C TYR A 34 2.07 -44.67 -14.68
N SER A 35 2.45 -43.48 -14.24
CA SER A 35 1.68 -42.69 -13.28
C SER A 35 0.84 -41.69 -14.07
N GLU A 36 -0.47 -41.89 -14.09
CA GLU A 36 -1.36 -40.92 -14.71
C GLU A 36 -1.64 -39.80 -13.73
N THR A 37 -0.98 -38.66 -13.93
CA THR A 37 -1.28 -37.45 -13.16
C THR A 37 -2.38 -36.71 -13.90
N THR A 38 -3.64 -36.88 -13.47
CA THR A 38 -4.75 -36.09 -14.00
C THR A 38 -4.60 -34.66 -13.49
N ALA A 39 -3.93 -33.81 -14.25
CA ALA A 39 -3.90 -32.38 -13.98
C ALA A 39 -5.33 -31.86 -14.13
N THR A 40 -5.94 -31.44 -13.02
CA THR A 40 -7.17 -30.65 -13.10
C THR A 40 -6.85 -29.42 -13.92
N ILE A 41 -7.51 -29.22 -15.06
CA ILE A 41 -7.43 -27.97 -15.81
C ILE A 41 -8.07 -26.93 -14.89
N PRO A 42 -7.33 -25.97 -14.33
CA PRO A 42 -7.90 -24.98 -13.43
C PRO A 42 -8.98 -24.23 -14.19
N THR A 43 -10.21 -24.29 -13.69
CA THR A 43 -11.41 -23.80 -14.38
C THR A 43 -11.64 -22.30 -14.25
N SER A 44 -10.81 -21.57 -13.50
CA SER A 44 -10.74 -20.11 -13.57
C SER A 44 -9.39 -19.69 -14.14
N ASP A 45 -9.41 -19.18 -15.36
CA ASP A 45 -8.23 -18.61 -15.99
C ASP A 45 -7.99 -17.22 -15.39
N ASP A 46 -7.05 -17.13 -14.44
CA ASP A 46 -6.71 -15.86 -13.80
C ASP A 46 -6.11 -14.84 -14.79
N ARG A 47 -5.88 -15.20 -16.05
CA ARG A 47 -5.36 -14.30 -17.10
C ARG A 47 -6.15 -13.02 -17.26
N ASN A 48 -7.45 -13.04 -16.98
CA ASN A 48 -8.31 -11.87 -17.13
C ASN A 48 -8.65 -11.18 -15.81
N TRP A 49 -7.97 -11.49 -14.70
CA TRP A 49 -8.27 -10.91 -13.38
C TRP A 49 -8.41 -9.37 -13.39
N ALA A 50 -7.58 -8.70 -14.19
CA ALA A 50 -7.57 -7.24 -14.29
C ALA A 50 -8.82 -6.66 -14.99
N ARG A 51 -9.45 -7.45 -15.88
CA ARG A 51 -10.62 -7.05 -16.66
C ARG A 51 -11.92 -7.63 -16.12
N ASP A 52 -11.84 -8.77 -15.42
CA ASP A 52 -12.99 -9.49 -14.88
C ASP A 52 -13.70 -8.62 -13.83
N SER A 53 -14.69 -7.87 -14.30
CA SER A 53 -15.66 -7.26 -13.41
C SER A 53 -16.52 -8.39 -12.86
N ARG A 54 -16.38 -8.67 -11.56
CA ARG A 54 -17.44 -9.39 -10.85
C ARG A 54 -18.64 -8.44 -10.81
N ILE A 55 -19.48 -8.53 -11.84
CA ILE A 55 -20.80 -7.89 -11.81
C ILE A 55 -21.59 -8.67 -10.76
N VAL A 56 -21.38 -8.32 -9.50
CA VAL A 56 -22.37 -8.56 -8.46
C VAL A 56 -23.49 -7.63 -8.86
N LYS A 57 -24.46 -8.13 -9.63
CA LYS A 57 -25.67 -7.39 -9.94
C LYS A 57 -26.22 -6.92 -8.60
N GLY A 58 -26.14 -5.61 -8.34
CA GLY A 58 -26.70 -5.02 -7.14
C GLY A 58 -28.17 -5.44 -7.00
N ALA A 59 -28.65 -5.43 -5.77
CA ALA A 59 -30.01 -5.81 -5.39
C ALA A 59 -31.15 -5.23 -6.26
N SER A 60 -30.92 -4.15 -7.01
CA SER A 60 -31.85 -3.58 -7.98
C SER A 60 -32.09 -4.44 -9.24
N TYR A 61 -31.28 -5.47 -9.47
CA TYR A 61 -31.35 -6.38 -10.63
C TYR A 61 -31.47 -7.86 -10.25
N LEU A 62 -31.45 -8.18 -8.96
CA LEU A 62 -31.93 -9.47 -8.50
C LEU A 62 -33.46 -9.49 -8.70
N ASP A 63 -34.00 -10.62 -9.13
CA ASP A 63 -35.44 -10.79 -8.98
C ASP A 63 -35.81 -10.72 -7.48
N GLU A 64 -37.10 -10.54 -7.17
CA GLU A 64 -37.57 -10.46 -5.78
C GLU A 64 -37.09 -11.64 -4.92
N GLU A 65 -36.97 -12.84 -5.48
CA GLU A 65 -36.55 -14.04 -4.76
C GLU A 65 -35.06 -14.05 -4.44
N ASP A 66 -34.21 -13.61 -5.38
CA ASP A 66 -32.76 -13.56 -5.19
C ASP A 66 -32.34 -12.46 -4.22
N TYR A 67 -33.07 -11.32 -4.20
CA TYR A 67 -32.83 -10.26 -3.24
C TYR A 67 -33.19 -10.68 -1.81
N GLU A 68 -34.32 -11.36 -1.61
CA GLU A 68 -34.66 -11.92 -0.29
C GLU A 68 -33.60 -12.90 0.21
N ARG A 69 -32.99 -13.66 -0.71
CA ARG A 69 -31.94 -14.63 -0.40
C ARG A 69 -30.63 -13.94 0.00
N TYR A 70 -30.29 -12.82 -0.64
CA TYR A 70 -29.15 -11.96 -0.28
C TYR A 70 -29.36 -11.26 1.07
N ALA A 71 -30.53 -10.66 1.29
CA ALA A 71 -30.87 -9.98 2.54
C ALA A 71 -30.89 -10.93 3.75
N ARG A 72 -31.35 -12.18 3.56
CA ARG A 72 -31.28 -13.23 4.58
C ARG A 72 -29.85 -13.63 4.95
N ARG A 73 -28.90 -13.59 4.00
CA ARG A 73 -27.48 -13.93 4.27
C ARG A 73 -26.74 -12.87 5.08
N LEU A 74 -27.13 -11.60 4.96
CA LEU A 74 -26.45 -10.47 5.63
C LEU A 74 -26.98 -10.16 7.04
N GLY A 75 -27.97 -10.91 7.55
CA GLY A 75 -28.50 -10.68 8.90
C GLY A 75 -29.15 -9.30 9.11
N GLY A 76 -29.45 -8.57 8.02
CA GLY A 76 -30.02 -7.23 8.08
C GLY A 76 -31.47 -7.26 8.53
N GLY A 77 -31.79 -6.62 9.66
CA GLY A 77 -33.16 -6.47 10.14
C GLY A 77 -34.07 -5.75 9.13
N ARG A 78 -35.38 -6.00 9.21
CA ARG A 78 -36.45 -5.46 8.33
C ARG A 78 -36.31 -3.95 8.01
N GLY A 79 -35.72 -3.14 8.89
CA GLY A 79 -35.52 -1.70 8.68
C GLY A 79 -34.55 -1.33 7.54
N ASN A 80 -33.49 -2.13 7.31
CA ASN A 80 -32.59 -1.90 6.17
C ASN A 80 -33.25 -2.32 4.85
N LEU A 81 -34.14 -3.33 4.90
CA LEU A 81 -34.93 -3.76 3.75
C LEU A 81 -35.90 -2.67 3.29
N VAL A 82 -36.55 -1.96 4.22
CA VAL A 82 -37.48 -0.86 3.91
C VAL A 82 -36.75 0.33 3.30
N ARG A 83 -35.63 0.80 3.88
CA ARG A 83 -34.85 1.90 3.28
C ARG A 83 -34.27 1.54 1.92
N HIS A 84 -33.87 0.28 1.73
CA HIS A 84 -33.42 -0.21 0.44
C HIS A 84 -34.58 -0.31 -0.56
N HIS A 85 -35.77 -0.75 -0.14
CA HIS A 85 -36.97 -0.71 -0.99
C HIS A 85 -37.41 0.71 -1.32
N GLU A 86 -37.42 1.66 -0.37
CA GLU A 86 -37.72 3.07 -0.64
C GLU A 86 -36.70 3.69 -1.62
N ARG A 87 -35.42 3.29 -1.54
CA ARG A 87 -34.37 3.74 -2.46
C ARG A 87 -34.44 3.05 -3.82
N LEU A 88 -34.72 1.75 -3.86
CA LEU A 88 -34.98 1.00 -5.09
C LEU A 88 -36.25 1.50 -5.76
N ASP A 89 -37.27 1.85 -4.98
CA ASP A 89 -38.47 2.47 -5.45
C ASP A 89 -38.13 3.87 -5.91
N GLY A 90 -37.27 4.65 -5.25
CA GLY A 90 -36.72 5.90 -5.80
C GLY A 90 -36.01 5.75 -7.16
N LEU A 91 -35.21 4.69 -7.34
CA LEU A 91 -34.50 4.38 -8.58
C LEU A 91 -35.41 3.79 -9.66
N LYS A 92 -36.31 2.87 -9.30
CA LYS A 92 -37.43 2.41 -10.12
C LYS A 92 -38.43 3.53 -10.37
N ASN A 93 -38.43 4.59 -9.57
CA ASN A 93 -39.32 5.74 -9.75
C ASN A 93 -38.75 6.75 -10.76
N SER A 94 -37.48 6.65 -11.17
CA SER A 94 -37.06 7.19 -12.48
C SER A 94 -37.67 6.40 -13.65
N ARG A 95 -38.20 5.20 -13.39
CA ARG A 95 -39.07 4.39 -14.27
C ARG A 95 -40.54 4.44 -13.79
N ILE A 96 -41.03 5.50 -13.10
CA ILE A 96 -42.46 5.63 -12.75
C ILE A 96 -43.28 5.41 -14.03
N ARG A 97 -43.97 4.27 -14.10
CA ARG A 97 -45.15 4.08 -14.95
C ARG A 97 -46.19 5.10 -14.47
N GLY A 98 -46.18 6.28 -15.09
CA GLY A 98 -47.02 7.41 -14.69
C GLY A 98 -46.46 8.77 -15.12
N PHE A 99 -45.13 8.93 -15.21
CA PHE A 99 -44.51 10.06 -15.89
C PHE A 99 -44.35 9.70 -17.37
N ARG A 100 -45.27 10.18 -18.21
CA ARG A 100 -45.14 10.08 -19.68
C ARG A 100 -44.01 11.01 -20.14
N GLY A 101 -42.79 10.48 -20.23
CA GLY A 101 -41.64 11.19 -20.79
C GLY A 101 -40.47 10.24 -21.06
N SER A 102 -39.67 10.52 -22.09
CA SER A 102 -38.41 9.83 -22.31
C SER A 102 -37.43 10.12 -21.16
N ARG A 103 -36.52 9.19 -20.87
CA ARG A 103 -35.43 9.42 -19.89
C ARG A 103 -34.61 10.64 -20.31
N SER A 104 -33.99 11.32 -19.34
CA SER A 104 -33.03 12.38 -19.67
C SER A 104 -31.88 11.80 -20.50
N LEU A 105 -31.33 12.60 -21.42
CA LEU A 105 -30.16 12.20 -22.22
C LEU A 105 -28.98 11.80 -21.32
N GLN A 106 -28.80 12.50 -20.19
CA GLN A 106 -27.78 12.16 -19.20
C GLN A 106 -27.97 10.76 -18.64
N ASP A 107 -29.18 10.39 -18.23
CA ASP A 107 -29.42 9.06 -17.64
C ASP A 107 -29.32 7.96 -18.71
N ALA A 108 -29.75 8.23 -19.95
CA ALA A 108 -29.54 7.31 -21.07
C ALA A 108 -28.05 7.10 -21.38
N ALA A 109 -27.25 8.17 -21.35
CA ALA A 109 -25.80 8.09 -21.53
C ALA A 109 -25.12 7.30 -20.41
N ILE A 110 -25.52 7.52 -19.15
CA ILE A 110 -25.00 6.75 -18.01
C ILE A 110 -25.32 5.26 -18.17
N GLU A 111 -26.56 4.89 -18.47
CA GLU A 111 -26.92 3.48 -18.66
C GLU A 111 -26.13 2.86 -19.83
N CYS A 112 -25.93 3.59 -20.94
CA CYS A 112 -25.10 3.13 -22.05
C CYS A 112 -23.64 2.88 -21.63
N ILE A 113 -23.05 3.76 -20.81
CA ILE A 113 -21.70 3.58 -20.24
C ILE A 113 -21.65 2.32 -19.36
N LEU A 114 -22.67 2.10 -18.53
CA LEU A 114 -22.74 0.93 -17.64
C LEU A 114 -22.88 -0.37 -18.43
N GLU A 115 -23.68 -0.39 -19.49
CA GLU A 115 -23.90 -1.55 -20.36
C GLU A 115 -22.66 -1.92 -21.18
N ASN A 116 -21.83 -0.94 -21.51
CA ASN A 116 -20.62 -1.12 -22.32
C ASN A 116 -19.34 -0.93 -21.51
N ILE A 117 -19.39 -1.12 -20.18
CA ILE A 117 -18.29 -0.76 -19.27
C ILE A 117 -16.99 -1.47 -19.64
N ALA A 118 -17.06 -2.72 -20.11
CA ALA A 118 -15.89 -3.51 -20.48
C ALA A 118 -15.15 -2.97 -21.72
N ASP A 119 -15.85 -2.24 -22.60
CA ASP A 119 -15.32 -1.71 -23.86
C ASP A 119 -14.87 -0.25 -23.75
N ILE A 120 -14.94 0.32 -22.55
CA ILE A 120 -14.55 1.69 -22.30
C ILE A 120 -13.04 1.87 -22.50
N THR A 121 -12.70 2.94 -23.23
CA THR A 121 -11.35 3.45 -23.37
C THR A 121 -11.17 4.74 -22.58
N LEU A 122 -9.92 5.06 -22.25
CA LEU A 122 -9.56 6.32 -21.58
C LEU A 122 -10.04 7.54 -22.39
N GLU A 123 -9.76 7.54 -23.70
CA GLU A 123 -10.12 8.61 -24.64
C GLU A 123 -11.63 8.86 -24.69
N GLY A 124 -12.44 7.79 -24.66
CA GLY A 124 -13.90 7.91 -24.66
C GLY A 124 -14.46 8.54 -23.38
N ILE A 125 -13.79 8.35 -22.25
CA ILE A 125 -14.23 8.84 -20.94
C ILE A 125 -13.76 10.27 -20.66
N GLU A 126 -12.59 10.68 -21.15
CA GLU A 126 -12.00 12.00 -20.82
C GLU A 126 -12.92 13.18 -21.16
N TYR A 127 -13.78 13.05 -22.16
CA TYR A 127 -14.72 14.09 -22.60
C TYR A 127 -16.12 13.95 -22.02
N CYS A 128 -16.36 12.97 -21.15
CA CYS A 128 -17.68 12.63 -20.67
C CYS A 128 -18.06 13.43 -19.43
N SER A 129 -18.93 14.43 -19.57
CA SER A 129 -19.39 15.29 -18.46
C SER A 129 -20.20 14.56 -17.38
N VAL A 130 -20.70 13.35 -17.67
CA VAL A 130 -21.53 12.56 -16.76
C VAL A 130 -20.73 11.53 -15.95
N LEU A 131 -19.40 11.56 -16.06
CA LEU A 131 -18.50 10.53 -15.54
C LEU A 131 -18.55 10.35 -14.02
N GLN A 132 -18.61 11.44 -13.25
CA GLN A 132 -18.72 11.37 -11.78
C GLN A 132 -20.01 10.64 -11.35
N LYS A 133 -21.12 10.97 -12.01
CA LYS A 133 -22.41 10.32 -11.77
C LYS A 133 -22.37 8.85 -12.20
N ALA A 134 -21.78 8.54 -13.36
CA ALA A 134 -21.57 7.16 -13.80
C ALA A 134 -20.71 6.35 -12.82
N ASN A 135 -19.62 6.93 -12.29
CA ASN A 135 -18.77 6.31 -11.28
C ASN A 135 -19.54 5.99 -10.00
N ALA A 136 -20.36 6.93 -9.51
CA ALA A 136 -21.22 6.72 -8.36
C ALA A 136 -22.19 5.55 -8.61
N TYR A 137 -22.81 5.49 -9.79
CA TYR A 137 -23.66 4.36 -10.17
C TYR A 137 -22.90 3.04 -10.27
N LEU A 138 -21.68 3.03 -10.81
CA LEU A 138 -20.86 1.82 -10.89
C LEU A 138 -20.57 1.25 -9.51
N LYS A 139 -20.14 2.09 -8.57
CA LYS A 139 -19.83 1.68 -7.20
C LYS A 139 -21.03 1.10 -6.48
N GLU A 140 -22.22 1.65 -6.73
CA GLU A 140 -23.46 1.14 -6.15
C GLU A 140 -23.93 -0.18 -6.78
N ARG A 141 -23.58 -0.42 -8.05
CA ARG A 141 -24.17 -1.50 -8.84
C ARG A 141 -23.23 -2.67 -9.10
N CYS A 142 -21.92 -2.47 -9.04
CA CYS A 142 -20.93 -3.42 -9.55
C CYS A 142 -19.63 -3.38 -8.72
N SER A 143 -18.92 -4.52 -8.65
CA SER A 143 -17.51 -4.52 -8.27
C SER A 143 -16.71 -4.02 -9.46
N MET A 144 -15.98 -2.92 -9.27
CA MET A 144 -15.13 -2.34 -10.31
C MET A 144 -13.93 -3.26 -10.56
N SER A 145 -13.65 -3.62 -11.82
CA SER A 145 -12.39 -4.30 -12.15
C SER A 145 -11.23 -3.31 -12.11
N PHE A 146 -10.01 -3.82 -11.95
CA PHE A 146 -8.81 -3.00 -11.93
C PHE A 146 -8.70 -2.12 -13.19
N TYR A 147 -8.99 -2.67 -14.38
CA TYR A 147 -8.96 -1.94 -15.64
C TYR A 147 -9.88 -0.70 -15.60
N ILE A 148 -11.14 -0.88 -15.21
CA ILE A 148 -12.10 0.23 -15.10
C ILE A 148 -11.66 1.23 -14.03
N TRP A 149 -11.24 0.73 -12.86
CA TRP A 149 -10.74 1.60 -11.79
C TRP A 149 -9.56 2.44 -12.28
N SER A 150 -8.62 1.87 -13.03
CA SER A 150 -7.44 2.60 -13.52
C SER A 150 -7.82 3.76 -14.44
N ILE A 151 -8.83 3.58 -15.31
CA ILE A 151 -9.35 4.64 -16.19
C ILE A 151 -10.02 5.73 -15.37
N PHE A 152 -10.96 5.36 -14.49
CA PHE A 152 -11.70 6.32 -13.68
C PHE A 152 -10.78 7.08 -12.72
N SER A 153 -9.83 6.38 -12.09
CA SER A 153 -8.84 6.99 -11.21
C SER A 153 -7.99 8.02 -11.98
N LYS A 154 -7.52 7.68 -13.18
CA LYS A 154 -6.72 8.60 -14.00
C LYS A 154 -7.47 9.89 -14.35
N VAL A 155 -8.73 9.78 -14.76
CA VAL A 155 -9.54 10.94 -15.19
C VAL A 155 -10.07 11.73 -14.01
N LEU A 156 -10.54 11.06 -12.96
CA LEU A 156 -11.19 11.71 -11.82
C LEU A 156 -10.26 12.07 -10.66
N ARG A 157 -8.98 11.65 -10.65
CA ARG A 157 -8.08 11.88 -9.48
C ARG A 157 -8.01 13.33 -9.03
N GLN A 158 -7.97 14.30 -9.94
CA GLN A 158 -7.86 15.72 -9.58
C GLN A 158 -9.09 16.19 -8.79
N ASN A 159 -10.27 15.66 -9.15
CA ASN A 159 -11.55 15.96 -8.52
C ASN A 159 -12.06 14.77 -7.70
N ALA A 160 -11.15 13.97 -7.14
CA ALA A 160 -11.52 12.80 -6.35
C ALA A 160 -12.22 13.27 -5.08
N GLU A 161 -13.52 13.01 -4.99
CA GLU A 161 -14.33 13.31 -3.81
C GLU A 161 -14.15 12.25 -2.72
N PHE A 162 -13.75 11.03 -3.10
CA PHE A 162 -13.72 9.85 -2.23
C PHE A 162 -12.44 9.04 -2.41
N MET A 163 -12.09 8.27 -1.37
CA MET A 163 -10.85 7.50 -1.28
C MET A 163 -10.76 6.33 -2.25
N ASP A 164 -11.88 5.72 -2.61
CA ASP A 164 -12.01 4.65 -3.60
C ASP A 164 -11.46 5.01 -4.99
N LEU A 165 -11.37 6.30 -5.35
CA LEU A 165 -10.71 6.74 -6.58
C LEU A 165 -9.18 6.79 -6.45
N LEU A 166 -8.67 6.84 -5.22
CA LEU A 166 -7.23 6.88 -4.92
C LEU A 166 -6.71 5.54 -4.41
N ARG A 167 -7.59 4.54 -4.30
CA ARG A 167 -7.24 3.25 -3.75
C ARG A 167 -8.06 2.14 -4.39
N TYR A 168 -7.36 1.13 -4.87
CA TYR A 168 -7.95 -0.13 -5.31
C TYR A 168 -7.22 -1.27 -4.65
N HIS A 169 -7.94 -2.32 -4.29
CA HIS A 169 -7.33 -3.52 -3.74
C HIS A 169 -8.04 -4.77 -4.27
N GLU A 170 -7.27 -5.82 -4.53
CA GLU A 170 -7.76 -7.13 -4.97
C GLU A 170 -6.98 -8.23 -4.25
N GLU A 171 -7.66 -9.34 -3.94
CA GLU A 171 -7.06 -10.52 -3.33
C GLU A 171 -7.38 -11.77 -4.15
N ILE A 172 -6.33 -12.43 -4.60
CA ILE A 172 -6.39 -13.68 -5.36
C ILE A 172 -5.84 -14.78 -4.46
N GLU A 173 -6.74 -15.52 -3.81
CA GLU A 173 -6.39 -16.53 -2.78
C GLU A 173 -5.57 -17.70 -3.35
N TYR A 174 -5.83 -18.10 -4.60
CA TYR A 174 -5.19 -19.24 -5.25
C TYR A 174 -4.71 -18.85 -6.66
N PRO A 175 -3.58 -18.12 -6.78
CA PRO A 175 -3.06 -17.76 -8.08
C PRO A 175 -2.53 -18.99 -8.83
N ASN A 176 -3.04 -19.22 -10.04
CA ASN A 176 -2.71 -20.39 -10.87
C ASN A 176 -1.89 -20.04 -12.12
N CYS A 177 -1.62 -18.76 -12.36
CA CYS A 177 -0.82 -18.29 -13.50
C CYS A 177 0.61 -17.91 -13.09
N PRO A 178 1.55 -17.77 -14.05
CA PRO A 178 2.86 -17.16 -13.79
C PRO A 178 2.73 -15.74 -13.22
N LEU A 179 3.70 -15.28 -12.43
CA LEU A 179 3.64 -13.98 -11.75
C LEU A 179 3.46 -12.80 -12.73
N GLU A 180 3.97 -12.94 -13.94
CA GLU A 180 3.89 -11.96 -15.03
C GLU A 180 2.43 -11.62 -15.40
N VAL A 181 1.53 -12.59 -15.33
CA VAL A 181 0.09 -12.39 -15.63
C VAL A 181 -0.55 -11.41 -14.63
N TYR A 182 -0.12 -11.44 -13.38
CA TYR A 182 -0.60 -10.56 -12.32
C TYR A 182 0.09 -9.19 -12.31
N THR A 183 1.37 -9.15 -12.70
CA THR A 183 2.20 -7.94 -12.58
C THR A 183 2.19 -7.07 -13.83
N THR A 184 1.90 -7.63 -15.01
CA THR A 184 1.80 -6.86 -16.25
C THR A 184 0.73 -5.74 -16.16
N PRO A 185 -0.50 -6.00 -15.71
CA PRO A 185 -1.50 -4.92 -15.54
C PRO A 185 -1.11 -3.88 -14.48
N LEU A 186 -0.32 -4.28 -13.49
CA LEU A 186 0.15 -3.40 -12.41
C LEU A 186 1.32 -2.49 -12.80
N THR A 187 1.83 -2.62 -14.02
CA THR A 187 2.99 -1.85 -14.49
C THR A 187 2.52 -0.55 -15.12
N SER A 188 2.95 0.59 -14.56
CA SER A 188 2.66 1.93 -15.09
C SER A 188 3.96 2.73 -15.25
N MET A 189 4.33 3.03 -16.49
CA MET A 189 5.52 3.83 -16.82
C MET A 189 5.32 5.34 -16.52
N SER A 190 4.07 5.80 -16.56
CA SER A 190 3.67 7.19 -16.28
C SER A 190 3.45 7.46 -14.80
N TYR A 191 3.56 6.45 -13.94
CA TYR A 191 3.18 6.51 -12.52
C TYR A 191 1.74 7.03 -12.33
N ASP A 192 0.82 6.62 -13.19
CA ASP A 192 -0.61 6.96 -13.05
C ASP A 192 -1.17 6.46 -11.71
N PHE A 193 -0.59 5.38 -11.20
CA PHE A 193 -0.80 4.82 -9.87
C PHE A 193 0.49 4.18 -9.35
N ILE A 194 0.57 3.98 -8.03
CA ILE A 194 1.63 3.22 -7.36
C ILE A 194 1.13 1.81 -7.04
N THR A 195 1.99 0.82 -7.23
CA THR A 195 1.68 -0.59 -6.95
C THR A 195 2.16 -1.01 -5.56
N SER A 196 1.28 -1.68 -4.83
CA SER A 196 1.55 -2.37 -3.55
C SER A 196 1.28 -3.86 -3.74
N LEU A 197 2.33 -4.67 -3.83
CA LEU A 197 2.23 -6.10 -4.12
C LEU A 197 2.56 -6.94 -2.87
N SER A 198 1.67 -7.87 -2.53
CA SER A 198 1.82 -8.82 -1.43
C SER A 198 1.77 -10.25 -1.97
N ILE A 199 2.87 -10.99 -1.89
CA ILE A 199 3.02 -12.36 -2.37
C ILE A 199 3.11 -13.31 -1.17
N LEU A 200 2.07 -14.10 -0.95
CA LEU A 200 1.92 -15.06 0.16
C LEU A 200 1.94 -16.52 -0.32
N THR A 201 2.18 -16.74 -1.61
CA THR A 201 2.35 -18.05 -2.25
C THR A 201 3.73 -18.15 -2.92
N ALA A 202 4.14 -19.36 -3.29
CA ALA A 202 5.42 -19.58 -3.95
C ALA A 202 5.36 -19.23 -5.45
N PHE A 203 6.34 -18.46 -5.91
CA PHE A 203 6.64 -18.24 -7.32
C PHE A 203 8.10 -18.63 -7.59
N PRO A 204 8.45 -19.06 -8.81
CA PRO A 204 9.82 -19.44 -9.14
C PRO A 204 10.73 -18.20 -9.11
N LEU A 205 12.00 -18.39 -8.75
CA LEU A 205 12.96 -17.28 -8.62
C LEU A 205 13.06 -16.38 -9.86
N PRO A 206 13.09 -16.91 -11.11
CA PRO A 206 13.12 -16.06 -12.31
C PRO A 206 11.94 -15.08 -12.39
N ASP A 207 10.75 -15.48 -11.92
CA ASP A 207 9.57 -14.61 -11.88
C ASP A 207 9.75 -13.48 -10.86
N LEU A 208 10.34 -13.79 -9.69
CA LEU A 208 10.65 -12.77 -8.69
C LEU A 208 11.70 -11.76 -9.18
N VAL A 209 12.69 -12.20 -9.99
CA VAL A 209 13.67 -11.29 -10.60
C VAL A 209 12.98 -10.29 -11.54
N LYS A 210 11.96 -10.72 -12.28
CA LYS A 210 11.18 -9.86 -13.19
C LYS A 210 10.39 -8.75 -12.49
N LEU A 211 10.19 -8.81 -11.17
CA LEU A 211 9.55 -7.71 -10.42
C LEU A 211 10.29 -6.37 -10.55
N SER A 212 11.58 -6.40 -10.90
CA SER A 212 12.36 -5.20 -11.23
C SER A 212 11.84 -4.42 -12.45
N ALA A 213 11.05 -5.05 -13.32
CA ALA A 213 10.42 -4.39 -14.46
C ALA A 213 9.18 -3.54 -14.06
N VAL A 214 8.62 -3.75 -12.87
CA VAL A 214 7.45 -3.00 -12.38
C VAL A 214 7.93 -1.66 -11.80
N GLN A 215 8.11 -0.65 -12.67
CA GLN A 215 8.73 0.62 -12.31
C GLN A 215 7.99 1.40 -11.21
N ASN A 216 6.66 1.30 -11.16
CA ASN A 216 5.80 1.98 -10.19
C ASN A 216 5.58 1.18 -8.90
N LEU A 217 6.42 0.18 -8.59
CA LEU A 217 6.31 -0.62 -7.38
C LEU A 217 6.73 0.18 -6.14
N GLY A 218 5.75 0.58 -5.32
CA GLY A 218 5.96 1.39 -4.11
C GLY A 218 6.04 0.57 -2.82
N THR A 219 5.36 -0.57 -2.77
CA THR A 219 5.46 -1.53 -1.66
C THR A 219 5.56 -2.95 -2.20
N LEU A 220 6.48 -3.73 -1.64
CA LEU A 220 6.63 -5.15 -1.93
C LEU A 220 6.70 -5.95 -0.63
N GLU A 221 5.84 -6.95 -0.50
CA GLU A 221 5.81 -7.90 0.60
C GLU A 221 5.86 -9.32 0.03
N ILE A 222 6.85 -10.12 0.45
CA ILE A 222 6.98 -11.53 0.06
C ILE A 222 7.11 -12.36 1.34
N VAL A 223 6.13 -13.20 1.58
CA VAL A 223 6.02 -14.02 2.78
C VAL A 223 6.11 -15.49 2.40
N ASN A 224 7.07 -16.19 2.97
CA ASN A 224 7.14 -17.64 2.87
C ASN A 224 6.18 -18.28 3.88
N THR A 225 5.15 -18.95 3.38
CA THR A 225 4.08 -19.55 4.17
C THR A 225 4.22 -21.05 4.35
N THR A 226 4.95 -21.73 3.45
CA THR A 226 5.01 -23.19 3.41
C THR A 226 6.10 -23.77 4.31
N GLY A 227 7.11 -22.98 4.71
CA GLY A 227 8.24 -23.42 5.55
C GLY A 227 9.12 -24.52 4.94
N ALA A 228 8.65 -25.19 3.88
CA ALA A 228 9.30 -26.26 3.16
C ALA A 228 9.44 -25.84 1.69
N GLY A 229 10.68 -25.67 1.24
CA GLY A 229 10.99 -25.53 -0.18
C GLY A 229 12.11 -24.53 -0.49
N ASN A 230 12.93 -24.89 -1.48
CA ASN A 230 14.02 -24.09 -2.08
C ASN A 230 13.55 -22.80 -2.79
N PHE A 231 12.32 -22.36 -2.55
CA PHE A 231 11.72 -21.14 -3.11
C PHE A 231 12.13 -19.86 -2.35
N ALA A 232 13.13 -19.98 -1.47
CA ALA A 232 13.54 -18.91 -0.56
C ALA A 232 14.08 -17.70 -1.34
N VAL A 233 13.51 -16.53 -1.06
CA VAL A 233 14.15 -15.26 -1.34
C VAL A 233 15.47 -15.25 -0.56
N ALA A 234 16.59 -15.13 -1.27
CA ALA A 234 17.90 -15.12 -0.66
C ALA A 234 18.65 -13.85 -1.05
N ASP A 235 19.82 -13.62 -0.42
CA ASP A 235 20.69 -12.48 -0.72
C ASP A 235 20.98 -12.33 -2.22
N ARG A 236 21.04 -13.44 -2.97
CA ARG A 236 21.23 -13.43 -4.43
C ARG A 236 20.12 -12.67 -5.18
N LEU A 237 18.87 -12.79 -4.73
CA LEU A 237 17.73 -12.09 -5.36
C LEU A 237 17.87 -10.59 -5.15
N LEU A 238 18.20 -10.18 -3.92
CA LEU A 238 18.40 -8.76 -3.62
C LEU A 238 19.62 -8.19 -4.31
N ARG A 239 20.68 -8.97 -4.50
CA ARG A 239 21.80 -8.58 -5.36
C ARG A 239 21.35 -8.34 -6.80
N SER A 240 20.57 -9.25 -7.39
CA SER A 240 20.04 -9.05 -8.76
C SER A 240 19.12 -7.83 -8.86
N TRP A 241 18.26 -7.59 -7.86
CA TRP A 241 17.43 -6.38 -7.82
C TRP A 241 18.25 -5.11 -7.63
N HIS A 242 19.32 -5.16 -6.84
CA HIS A 242 20.28 -4.07 -6.71
C HIS A 242 20.98 -3.77 -8.03
N GLU A 243 21.48 -4.79 -8.73
CA GLU A 243 22.06 -4.62 -10.06
C GLU A 243 21.05 -3.98 -11.03
N ALA A 244 19.79 -4.43 -11.02
CA ALA A 244 18.72 -3.81 -11.81
C ALA A 244 18.40 -2.36 -11.38
N ALA A 245 18.45 -2.05 -10.08
CA ALA A 245 18.23 -0.71 -9.56
C ALA A 245 19.33 0.26 -10.01
N VAL A 246 20.60 -0.17 -9.93
CA VAL A 246 21.75 0.64 -10.34
C VAL A 246 21.82 0.81 -11.85
N VAL A 247 21.58 -0.25 -12.62
CA VAL A 247 21.75 -0.24 -14.09
C VAL A 247 20.52 0.34 -14.80
N ASN A 248 19.32 -0.08 -14.40
CA ASN A 248 18.07 0.25 -15.12
C ASN A 248 17.17 1.23 -14.36
N GLY A 249 17.58 1.70 -13.17
CA GLY A 249 16.72 2.56 -12.34
C GLY A 249 15.49 1.84 -11.76
N ALA A 250 15.53 0.51 -11.64
CA ALA A 250 14.44 -0.27 -11.04
C ALA A 250 14.19 0.16 -9.57
N PHE A 251 12.96 -0.04 -9.10
CA PHE A 251 12.54 0.27 -7.72
C PHE A 251 12.74 1.76 -7.32
N SER A 252 12.65 2.67 -8.30
CA SER A 252 12.81 4.11 -8.11
C SER A 252 11.86 4.71 -7.07
N VAL A 253 10.66 4.14 -6.94
CA VAL A 253 9.60 4.58 -6.01
C VAL A 253 9.33 3.61 -4.85
N LEU A 254 10.12 2.53 -4.73
CA LEU A 254 9.92 1.50 -3.69
C LEU A 254 10.27 2.05 -2.31
N ARG A 255 9.27 2.26 -1.46
CA ARG A 255 9.42 2.78 -0.10
C ARG A 255 9.46 1.69 0.96
N ILE A 256 8.75 0.59 0.74
CA ILE A 256 8.56 -0.48 1.72
C ILE A 256 8.91 -1.82 1.07
N LEU A 257 9.87 -2.53 1.66
CA LEU A 257 10.21 -3.91 1.31
C LEU A 257 10.07 -4.79 2.56
N ARG A 258 9.24 -5.83 2.46
CA ARG A 258 9.01 -6.81 3.53
C ARG A 258 9.32 -8.21 3.00
N LEU A 259 10.25 -8.90 3.65
CA LEU A 259 10.64 -10.27 3.27
C LEU A 259 10.59 -11.13 4.53
N TRP A 260 9.60 -12.01 4.62
CA TRP A 260 9.34 -12.78 5.84
C TRP A 260 9.50 -14.28 5.64
N ASN A 261 10.10 -14.95 6.63
CA ASN A 261 10.37 -16.38 6.73
C ASN A 261 11.27 -16.92 5.60
N HIS A 262 12.27 -16.12 5.21
CA HIS A 262 13.25 -16.53 4.21
C HIS A 262 14.62 -16.77 4.86
N GLU A 263 14.98 -18.03 5.06
CA GLU A 263 16.23 -18.42 5.75
C GLU A 263 17.47 -17.97 4.96
N GLY A 264 17.46 -18.07 3.63
CA GLY A 264 18.59 -17.64 2.78
C GLY A 264 18.86 -16.13 2.73
N LEU A 265 18.11 -15.32 3.50
CA LEU A 265 18.24 -13.88 3.58
C LEU A 265 19.00 -13.48 4.85
N THR A 266 20.19 -12.92 4.68
CA THR A 266 21.11 -12.60 5.79
C THR A 266 21.34 -11.10 5.90
N GLU A 267 22.11 -10.66 6.90
CA GLU A 267 22.50 -9.25 7.06
C GLU A 267 23.28 -8.66 5.88
N LYS A 268 23.87 -9.48 5.00
CA LYS A 268 24.53 -9.01 3.76
C LYS A 268 23.57 -8.31 2.81
N SER A 269 22.29 -8.66 2.87
CA SER A 269 21.24 -7.98 2.10
C SER A 269 21.16 -6.48 2.34
N LEU A 270 21.54 -6.00 3.53
CA LEU A 270 21.53 -4.57 3.89
C LEU A 270 22.36 -3.74 2.91
N ALA A 271 23.49 -4.29 2.45
CA ALA A 271 24.35 -3.63 1.47
C ALA A 271 23.65 -3.43 0.12
N TYR A 272 22.84 -4.40 -0.32
CA TYR A 272 22.15 -4.32 -1.61
C TYR A 272 20.98 -3.32 -1.58
N VAL A 273 20.18 -3.34 -0.51
CA VAL A 273 19.01 -2.46 -0.38
C VAL A 273 19.38 -1.00 -0.12
N ASN A 274 20.64 -0.71 0.17
CA ASN A 274 21.11 0.66 0.41
C ASN A 274 20.94 1.57 -0.81
N ASP A 275 21.07 0.99 -2.00
CA ASP A 275 21.06 1.70 -3.29
C ASP A 275 19.64 1.86 -3.86
N PHE A 276 18.62 1.38 -3.16
CA PHE A 276 17.24 1.67 -3.53
C PHE A 276 16.93 3.12 -3.12
N PRO A 277 16.61 4.01 -4.07
CA PRO A 277 16.62 5.46 -3.83
C PRO A 277 15.52 5.88 -2.86
N ALA A 278 14.30 5.35 -3.04
CA ALA A 278 13.15 5.67 -2.22
C ALA A 278 12.97 4.73 -1.02
N LEU A 279 13.82 3.72 -0.80
CA LEU A 279 13.57 2.75 0.26
C LEU A 279 13.69 3.38 1.65
N ALA A 280 12.65 3.18 2.46
CA ALA A 280 12.55 3.74 3.81
C ALA A 280 12.35 2.67 4.88
N VAL A 281 11.66 1.58 4.53
CA VAL A 281 11.38 0.48 5.45
C VAL A 281 11.87 -0.81 4.79
N TYR A 282 12.75 -1.50 5.50
CA TYR A 282 13.16 -2.85 5.18
C TYR A 282 12.84 -3.77 6.36
N SER A 283 11.81 -4.60 6.20
CA SER A 283 11.31 -5.49 7.24
C SER A 283 11.69 -6.93 6.95
N VAL A 284 12.37 -7.56 7.90
CA VAL A 284 12.81 -8.95 7.80
C VAL A 284 12.38 -9.68 9.07
N LYS A 285 11.52 -10.68 8.92
CA LYS A 285 10.95 -11.42 10.04
C LYS A 285 11.17 -12.90 9.78
N GLY A 286 11.67 -13.65 10.76
CA GLY A 286 11.97 -15.07 10.56
C GLY A 286 13.05 -15.33 9.50
N CYS A 287 13.98 -14.40 9.31
CA CYS A 287 15.15 -14.53 8.43
C CYS A 287 16.43 -14.70 9.28
N GLU A 288 17.55 -15.06 8.65
CA GLU A 288 18.85 -15.30 9.30
C GLU A 288 19.59 -13.99 9.65
N PHE A 289 18.92 -13.10 10.39
CA PHE A 289 19.51 -11.86 10.89
C PHE A 289 20.04 -12.05 12.31
N GLY A 290 21.37 -11.98 12.46
CA GLY A 290 22.03 -12.05 13.76
C GLY A 290 21.91 -10.75 14.56
N ILE A 291 22.25 -10.81 15.85
CA ILE A 291 22.31 -9.63 16.75
C ILE A 291 23.32 -8.59 16.22
N GLY A 292 24.35 -9.04 15.49
CA GLY A 292 25.36 -8.18 14.85
C GLY A 292 24.80 -7.24 13.77
N SER A 293 23.69 -7.61 13.14
CA SER A 293 23.06 -6.85 12.05
C SER A 293 22.71 -5.42 12.44
N HIS A 294 22.39 -5.17 13.71
CA HIS A 294 22.17 -3.82 14.24
C HIS A 294 23.35 -2.87 14.00
N ARG A 295 24.59 -3.35 14.18
CA ARG A 295 25.78 -2.51 14.01
C ARG A 295 25.97 -2.17 12.53
N ILE A 296 25.83 -3.16 11.65
CA ILE A 296 25.94 -2.99 10.20
C ILE A 296 24.86 -2.02 9.70
N ALA A 297 23.61 -2.26 10.10
CA ALA A 297 22.48 -1.40 9.78
C ALA A 297 22.72 0.06 10.20
N ASN A 298 23.18 0.29 11.44
CA ASN A 298 23.45 1.63 11.95
C ASN A 298 24.55 2.36 11.17
N LEU A 299 25.62 1.65 10.76
CA LEU A 299 26.69 2.24 9.94
C LEU A 299 26.16 2.77 8.60
N ASP A 300 25.17 2.08 8.04
CA ASP A 300 24.49 2.45 6.81
C ASP A 300 23.29 3.42 7.01
N GLY A 301 23.10 3.89 8.25
CA GLY A 301 22.07 4.85 8.63
C GLY A 301 20.68 4.25 8.80
N TRP A 302 20.55 2.94 8.91
CA TRP A 302 19.30 2.27 9.28
C TRP A 302 19.14 2.27 10.79
N LYS A 303 17.94 2.62 11.25
CA LYS A 303 17.53 2.46 12.65
C LYS A 303 16.79 1.14 12.80
N MET A 304 17.35 0.23 13.60
CA MET A 304 16.68 -1.02 13.92
C MET A 304 15.51 -0.78 14.89
N THR A 305 14.40 -1.46 14.66
CA THR A 305 13.21 -1.49 15.53
C THR A 305 12.81 -2.93 15.75
N LEU A 306 12.59 -3.32 17.02
CA LEU A 306 12.23 -4.67 17.45
C LEU A 306 10.76 -4.72 17.81
N GLY A 307 9.96 -5.52 17.11
CA GLY A 307 8.56 -5.78 17.49
C GLY A 307 7.66 -4.53 17.56
N ILE A 308 8.12 -3.40 17.01
CA ILE A 308 7.32 -2.18 16.92
C ILE A 308 6.52 -2.26 15.63
N ASN A 309 5.21 -1.99 15.73
CA ASN A 309 4.39 -1.69 14.58
C ASN A 309 5.05 -0.56 13.79
N VAL A 310 5.63 -0.86 12.62
CA VAL A 310 6.31 0.12 11.76
C VAL A 310 5.44 1.34 11.52
N LEU A 311 4.14 1.14 11.33
CA LEU A 311 3.19 2.24 11.18
C LEU A 311 3.16 3.12 12.43
N GLY A 312 3.09 2.53 13.63
CA GLY A 312 3.11 3.28 14.89
C GLY A 312 4.41 4.09 15.08
N PHE A 313 5.56 3.56 14.67
CA PHE A 313 6.82 4.33 14.65
C PHE A 313 6.75 5.52 13.68
N LEU A 314 6.25 5.30 12.46
CA LEU A 314 6.11 6.34 11.46
C LEU A 314 5.10 7.42 11.90
N GLU A 315 3.97 7.01 12.49
CA GLU A 315 2.96 7.91 13.07
C GLU A 315 3.56 8.78 14.17
N GLN A 316 4.30 8.18 15.12
CA GLN A 316 4.99 8.95 16.16
C GLN A 316 5.99 9.94 15.56
N THR A 317 6.76 9.53 14.56
CA THR A 317 7.73 10.41 13.89
C THR A 317 7.03 11.58 13.17
N CYS A 318 5.84 11.35 12.60
CA CYS A 318 5.02 12.41 12.01
C CYS A 318 4.51 13.40 13.06
N VAL A 319 4.08 12.89 14.22
CA VAL A 319 3.69 13.73 15.37
C VAL A 319 4.86 14.60 15.82
N ASP A 320 6.05 14.01 16.00
CA ASP A 320 7.25 14.76 16.40
C ASP A 320 7.58 15.86 15.39
N ARG A 321 7.47 15.57 14.09
CA ARG A 321 7.65 16.57 13.03
C ARG A 321 6.61 17.69 13.10
N ALA A 322 5.34 17.36 13.33
CA ALA A 322 4.29 18.36 13.45
C ALA A 322 4.53 19.30 14.65
N VAL A 323 5.02 18.78 15.78
CA VAL A 323 5.42 19.59 16.95
C VAL A 323 6.56 20.56 16.61
N LEU A 324 7.56 20.10 15.84
CA LEU A 324 8.64 20.98 15.36
C LEU A 324 8.11 22.08 14.43
N LEU A 325 7.17 21.76 13.54
CA LEU A 325 6.55 22.74 12.64
C LEU A 325 5.75 23.79 13.42
N ARG A 326 5.02 23.42 14.47
CA ARG A 326 4.32 24.38 15.35
C ARG A 326 5.26 25.38 15.98
N THR A 327 6.35 24.86 16.54
CA THR A 327 7.40 25.70 17.15
C THR A 327 7.96 26.68 16.13
N LYS A 328 8.19 26.21 14.89
CA LYS A 328 8.66 27.06 13.78
C LYS A 328 7.68 28.16 13.39
N TYR A 329 6.36 27.90 13.44
CA TYR A 329 5.31 28.87 13.08
C TYR A 329 4.71 29.62 14.27
N ASN A 330 5.25 29.44 15.49
CA ASN A 330 4.75 30.05 16.73
C ASN A 330 3.25 29.80 16.99
N ILE A 331 2.74 28.61 16.63
CA ILE A 331 1.35 28.21 16.86
C ILE A 331 1.25 27.65 18.28
N GLN A 332 0.52 28.33 19.16
CA GLN A 332 0.25 27.87 20.53
C GLN A 332 -0.88 26.83 20.53
N GLY A 333 -0.71 25.72 21.27
CA GLY A 333 -1.76 24.70 21.44
C GLY A 333 -1.21 23.36 21.95
N THR A 334 -2.02 22.60 22.69
CA THR A 334 -1.66 21.26 23.16
C THR A 334 -1.60 20.28 21.97
N THR A 335 -0.66 19.33 22.03
CA THR A 335 -0.56 18.28 21.01
C THR A 335 -1.57 17.19 21.33
N ARG A 336 -2.73 17.19 20.68
CA ARG A 336 -3.65 16.05 20.81
C ARG A 336 -3.19 14.92 19.88
N LEU A 337 -2.81 13.79 20.46
CA LEU A 337 -2.48 12.58 19.69
C LEU A 337 -3.73 12.20 18.87
N LYS A 338 -3.60 12.08 17.54
CA LYS A 338 -4.69 11.68 16.64
C LYS A 338 -5.11 10.25 17.01
N SER A 339 -6.13 10.11 17.85
CA SER A 339 -6.54 8.81 18.38
C SER A 339 -7.61 8.09 17.57
N ASP A 340 -8.14 8.69 16.50
CA ASP A 340 -9.15 8.06 15.65
C ASP A 340 -8.57 7.65 14.30
N THR A 341 -7.88 6.51 14.33
CA THR A 341 -7.40 5.73 13.18
C THR A 341 -8.51 5.23 12.24
N LYS A 342 -9.78 5.59 12.48
CA LYS A 342 -10.98 5.16 11.74
C LYS A 342 -11.22 5.89 10.40
N ARG A 343 -10.31 6.77 9.95
CA ARG A 343 -10.65 7.75 8.90
C ARG A 343 -10.30 7.39 7.45
N LEU A 344 -9.56 6.32 7.18
CA LEU A 344 -9.17 5.94 5.79
C LEU A 344 -9.89 4.67 5.31
N TRP A 345 -11.22 4.74 5.24
CA TRP A 345 -12.04 3.74 4.55
C TRP A 345 -12.42 4.24 3.15
N ASP A 346 -12.84 3.37 2.26
CA ASP A 346 -12.90 3.67 0.82
C ASP A 346 -13.95 4.74 0.43
N GLY A 347 -15.02 4.89 1.20
CA GLY A 347 -15.99 5.99 1.00
C GLY A 347 -15.69 7.25 1.83
N ALA A 348 -14.51 7.35 2.44
CA ALA A 348 -14.12 8.57 3.15
C ALA A 348 -13.89 9.72 2.16
N ARG A 349 -14.36 10.92 2.52
CA ARG A 349 -14.23 12.11 1.68
C ARG A 349 -12.81 12.62 1.60
N VAL A 350 -12.34 12.85 0.39
CA VAL A 350 -11.00 13.38 0.11
C VAL A 350 -11.06 14.89 -0.11
N ARG A 351 -10.10 15.62 0.46
CA ARG A 351 -9.84 17.03 0.19
C ARG A 351 -8.44 17.20 -0.38
N ARG A 352 -8.27 18.14 -1.30
CA ARG A 352 -6.97 18.52 -1.87
C ARG A 352 -6.42 19.74 -1.14
N ILE A 353 -5.16 19.65 -0.76
CA ILE A 353 -4.42 20.71 -0.08
C ILE A 353 -3.26 21.09 -0.99
N PRO A 354 -3.13 22.36 -1.41
CA PRO A 354 -1.95 22.82 -2.13
C PRO A 354 -0.68 22.45 -1.37
N ARG A 355 0.33 21.89 -2.05
CA ARG A 355 1.54 21.37 -1.38
C ARG A 355 2.28 22.43 -0.55
N ALA A 356 2.21 23.70 -0.96
CA ALA A 356 2.74 24.83 -0.19
C ALA A 356 2.10 24.97 1.20
N ASN A 357 0.84 24.55 1.34
CA ASN A 357 0.07 24.68 2.58
C ASN A 357 0.14 23.42 3.47
N VAL A 358 0.75 22.33 3.01
CA VAL A 358 0.83 21.07 3.78
C VAL A 358 1.56 21.26 5.10
N SER A 359 2.64 22.05 5.13
CA SER A 359 3.37 22.32 6.37
C SER A 359 2.54 23.08 7.40
N MET A 360 1.69 23.99 6.94
CA MET A 360 0.76 24.75 7.79
C MET A 360 -0.36 23.84 8.28
N PHE A 361 -0.98 23.06 7.39
CA PHE A 361 -1.99 22.06 7.72
C PHE A 361 -1.51 21.08 8.81
N LEU A 362 -0.27 20.57 8.69
CA LEU A 362 0.30 19.67 9.70
C LEU A 362 0.52 20.34 11.05
N ALA A 363 0.85 21.64 11.07
CA ALA A 363 1.04 22.40 12.30
C ALA A 363 -0.30 22.75 12.96
N GLU A 364 -1.32 23.11 12.19
CA GLU A 364 -2.65 23.53 12.67
C GLU A 364 -3.50 22.36 13.16
N ASN A 365 -3.56 21.25 12.44
CA ASN A 365 -4.53 20.16 12.67
C ASN A 365 -4.40 19.35 13.97
N LEU A 366 -3.52 19.74 14.87
CA LEU A 366 -3.48 19.20 16.24
C LEU A 366 -4.10 20.19 17.25
N ALA A 367 -4.68 21.32 16.81
CA ALA A 367 -5.14 22.45 17.64
C ALA A 367 -6.66 22.51 17.87
N CYS A 368 -7.46 21.61 17.29
CA CYS A 368 -8.91 21.64 17.51
C CYS A 368 -9.28 21.12 18.92
N GLU A 369 -9.31 22.05 19.87
CA GLU A 369 -10.12 21.97 21.09
C GLU A 369 -11.53 22.53 20.81
N GLY A 370 -12.55 21.81 21.26
CA GLY A 370 -13.85 22.39 21.61
C GLY A 370 -14.76 22.88 20.47
N LEU A 371 -15.44 21.96 19.78
CA LEU A 371 -16.86 22.13 19.45
C LEU A 371 -17.47 20.73 19.20
N VAL A 372 -17.77 20.02 20.29
CA VAL A 372 -18.74 18.92 20.22
C VAL A 372 -20.10 19.61 20.19
N ASP A 373 -20.58 19.90 18.99
CA ASP A 373 -22.01 20.16 18.81
C ASP A 373 -22.76 18.87 19.17
N SER A 374 -23.73 19.08 20.04
CA SER A 374 -24.61 18.12 20.67
C SER A 374 -25.43 17.33 19.65
N VAL A 375 -24.95 16.17 19.19
CA VAL A 375 -25.80 15.11 18.65
C VAL A 375 -25.23 13.74 19.03
N GLN A 376 -25.29 13.38 20.31
CA GLN A 376 -25.51 11.99 20.77
C GLN A 376 -25.56 11.95 22.30
N GLU A 377 -26.69 12.37 22.86
CA GLU A 377 -27.05 12.08 24.24
C GLU A 377 -28.27 11.16 24.22
N SER A 378 -28.02 9.86 24.11
CA SER A 378 -29.01 8.79 24.30
C SER A 378 -28.34 7.42 24.39
N ALA A 379 -27.45 7.21 25.37
CA ALA A 379 -27.17 5.87 25.93
C ALA A 379 -26.15 5.98 27.08
N SER A 380 -26.57 6.48 28.24
CA SER A 380 -25.83 6.25 29.48
C SER A 380 -26.77 6.40 30.67
N LYS A 381 -27.48 5.33 31.01
CA LYS A 381 -28.00 5.14 32.35
C LYS A 381 -27.44 3.84 32.92
N THR A 382 -26.73 4.03 34.04
CA THR A 382 -26.53 3.08 35.15
C THR A 382 -25.70 1.84 34.85
N TYR A 383 -24.47 1.78 35.39
CA TYR A 383 -24.15 0.91 36.52
C TYR A 383 -23.01 1.55 37.33
N ALA A 384 -23.27 1.77 38.61
CA ALA A 384 -22.29 2.15 39.61
C ALA A 384 -21.75 0.88 40.30
N SER A 385 -20.59 1.04 40.98
CA SER A 385 -19.83 0.05 41.76
C SER A 385 -18.75 -0.68 40.95
N ASP A 386 -17.49 -0.87 41.39
CA ASP A 386 -16.89 -0.76 42.72
C ASP A 386 -15.38 -0.55 42.59
N GLY A 387 -14.75 -0.02 43.63
CA GLY A 387 -13.33 0.35 43.66
C GLY A 387 -12.35 -0.84 43.63
N ALA A 388 -11.33 -0.76 42.79
CA ALA A 388 -10.13 -1.59 42.94
C ALA A 388 -8.85 -0.89 42.42
N LYS A 389 -7.95 -0.65 43.38
CA LYS A 389 -6.54 -0.25 43.33
C LYS A 389 -5.87 -0.35 41.94
N GLU A 390 -5.59 0.82 41.36
CA GLU A 390 -4.90 0.98 40.08
C GLU A 390 -3.39 0.68 40.22
N ARG A 391 -3.01 -0.57 39.90
CA ARG A 391 -1.62 -0.93 39.61
C ARG A 391 -1.18 -0.19 38.34
N GLN A 392 -0.15 0.65 38.45
CA GLN A 392 0.55 1.28 37.33
C GLN A 392 1.06 0.21 36.35
N LYS A 393 0.25 -0.11 35.33
CA LYS A 393 0.69 -0.92 34.19
C LYS A 393 1.61 -0.06 33.33
N THR A 394 2.77 -0.60 33.00
CA THR A 394 3.79 0.00 32.13
C THR A 394 3.18 0.48 30.79
N PRO A 395 3.62 1.63 30.27
CA PRO A 395 3.02 2.27 29.08
C PRO A 395 3.01 1.38 27.82
N MET A 396 3.93 0.41 27.73
CA MET A 396 4.03 -0.53 26.60
C MET A 396 2.83 -1.48 26.47
N LEU A 397 2.26 -1.97 27.59
CA LEU A 397 1.12 -2.88 27.58
C LEU A 397 -0.20 -2.16 27.20
N LYS A 398 -0.33 -0.87 27.54
CA LYS A 398 -1.48 -0.04 27.13
C LYS A 398 -1.48 0.24 25.62
N ALA A 399 -0.29 0.39 25.01
CA ALA A 399 -0.15 0.53 23.55
C ALA A 399 -0.59 -0.73 22.80
N GLN A 400 -0.16 -1.92 23.25
CA GLN A 400 -0.58 -3.20 22.65
C GLN A 400 -2.09 -3.47 22.80
N ALA A 401 -2.70 -3.14 23.94
CA ALA A 401 -4.13 -3.35 24.16
C ALA A 401 -5.02 -2.46 23.28
N ARG A 402 -4.61 -1.20 23.03
CA ARG A 402 -5.32 -0.29 22.10
C ARG A 402 -5.26 -0.77 20.66
N GLN A 403 -4.19 -1.48 20.27
CA GLN A 403 -4.03 -1.99 18.91
C GLN A 403 -4.98 -3.13 18.57
N ARG A 404 -5.31 -4.00 19.54
CA ARG A 404 -6.32 -5.06 19.34
C ARG A 404 -7.70 -4.48 19.01
N HIS A 405 -8.06 -3.38 19.65
CA HIS A 405 -9.33 -2.69 19.39
C HIS A 405 -9.43 -2.02 18.01
N LEU A 406 -8.30 -1.81 17.32
CA LEU A 406 -8.29 -1.25 15.97
C LEU A 406 -8.47 -2.30 14.87
N LEU A 407 -8.26 -3.58 15.20
CA LEU A 407 -8.44 -4.71 14.28
C LEU A 407 -9.85 -5.30 14.33
N ASP A 408 -10.65 -4.96 15.35
CA ASP A 408 -12.06 -5.40 15.49
C ASP A 408 -13.05 -4.57 14.66
N HIS A 409 -12.57 -3.65 13.81
CA HIS A 409 -13.43 -3.00 12.83
C HIS A 409 -13.52 -3.85 11.57
N PRO A 410 -14.71 -4.39 11.21
CA PRO A 410 -14.89 -5.30 10.08
C PRO A 410 -14.53 -4.72 8.70
N ASP A 411 -14.21 -3.42 8.62
CA ASP A 411 -13.96 -2.70 7.37
C ASP A 411 -12.47 -2.35 7.12
N THR A 412 -11.53 -2.75 8.00
CA THR A 412 -10.10 -2.53 7.71
C THR A 412 -9.57 -3.57 6.73
N SER A 413 -9.67 -3.24 5.45
CA SER A 413 -8.94 -3.88 4.34
C SER A 413 -7.48 -4.18 4.70
N TRP A 414 -6.97 -5.33 4.27
CA TRP A 414 -5.67 -5.86 4.67
C TRP A 414 -4.45 -5.01 4.27
N ASP A 415 -4.57 -4.22 3.20
CA ASP A 415 -3.51 -3.38 2.66
C ASP A 415 -3.38 -2.03 3.39
N LEU A 416 -4.33 -1.70 4.27
CA LEU A 416 -4.43 -0.39 4.91
C LEU A 416 -3.15 -0.02 5.68
N GLN A 417 -2.50 -0.99 6.31
CA GLN A 417 -1.24 -0.74 7.02
C GLN A 417 -0.11 -0.34 6.08
N ALA A 418 0.04 -1.03 4.95
CA ALA A 418 1.04 -0.71 3.93
C ALA A 418 0.73 0.66 3.31
N TYR A 419 -0.53 0.90 2.95
CA TYR A 419 -1.00 2.18 2.42
C TYR A 419 -0.68 3.36 3.36
N LYS A 420 -1.06 3.24 4.64
CA LYS A 420 -0.78 4.26 5.66
C LYS A 420 0.71 4.45 5.86
N SER A 421 1.48 3.36 5.95
CA SER A 421 2.94 3.45 6.11
C SER A 421 3.58 4.18 4.93
N PHE A 422 3.15 3.87 3.70
CA PHE A 422 3.61 4.53 2.49
C PHE A 422 3.29 6.03 2.50
N ALA A 423 2.07 6.41 2.93
CA ALA A 423 1.65 7.80 3.08
C ALA A 423 2.45 8.54 4.16
N ARG A 424 2.72 7.92 5.31
CA ARG A 424 3.54 8.52 6.39
C ARG A 424 4.99 8.72 5.98
N ILE A 425 5.57 7.80 5.22
CA ILE A 425 6.91 8.00 4.63
C ILE A 425 6.88 9.20 3.68
N GLY A 426 5.85 9.32 2.85
CA GLY A 426 5.63 10.46 1.97
C GLY A 426 5.50 11.78 2.72
N GLU A 427 4.69 11.82 3.78
CA GLU A 427 4.58 12.96 4.68
C GLU A 427 5.96 13.37 5.21
N LEU A 428 6.71 12.42 5.80
CA LEU A 428 8.03 12.64 6.40
C LEU A 428 9.09 13.09 5.40
N ARG A 429 8.98 12.70 4.13
CA ARG A 429 9.91 13.09 3.05
C ARG A 429 9.36 14.19 2.15
N ASN A 430 8.15 14.68 2.41
CA ASN A 430 7.42 15.59 1.53
C ASN A 430 7.35 15.09 0.08
N ASP A 431 7.25 13.76 -0.09
CA ASP A 431 7.29 13.04 -1.37
C ASP A 431 8.46 13.40 -2.31
N THR A 432 9.56 13.98 -1.81
CA THR A 432 10.67 14.39 -2.68
C THR A 432 11.34 13.20 -3.38
N ASP A 433 11.26 12.02 -2.77
CA ASP A 433 11.69 10.75 -3.36
C ASP A 433 10.87 10.38 -4.59
N LEU A 434 9.53 10.51 -4.54
CA LEU A 434 8.67 10.28 -5.71
C LEU A 434 8.91 11.33 -6.80
N ALA A 435 9.05 12.61 -6.43
CA ALA A 435 9.39 13.66 -7.39
C ALA A 435 10.73 13.36 -8.08
N SER A 436 11.73 12.87 -7.34
CA SER A 436 13.04 12.52 -7.91
C SER A 436 12.99 11.35 -8.88
N ALA A 437 12.02 10.46 -8.73
CA ALA A 437 11.74 9.37 -9.66
C ALA A 437 10.93 9.82 -10.90
N GLY A 438 10.61 11.11 -11.03
CA GLY A 438 9.85 11.67 -12.15
C GLY A 438 8.33 11.60 -11.94
N VAL A 439 7.84 11.26 -10.75
CA VAL A 439 6.40 11.23 -10.49
C VAL A 439 5.86 12.64 -10.39
N VAL A 440 4.84 12.96 -11.19
CA VAL A 440 4.17 14.26 -11.16
C VAL A 440 3.31 14.36 -9.90
N LEU A 441 3.78 15.15 -8.94
CA LEU A 441 3.08 15.38 -7.69
C LEU A 441 2.09 16.54 -7.85
N GLY A 442 0.79 16.24 -7.82
CA GLY A 442 -0.27 17.25 -7.68
C GLY A 442 -0.48 17.68 -6.22
N ASP A 443 -1.64 18.29 -5.96
CA ASP A 443 -2.05 18.68 -4.61
C ASP A 443 -2.16 17.48 -3.66
N GLN A 444 -1.83 17.74 -2.39
CA GLN A 444 -1.81 16.73 -1.36
C GLN A 444 -3.23 16.25 -1.03
N ALA A 445 -3.48 14.95 -1.15
CA ALA A 445 -4.73 14.37 -0.68
C ALA A 445 -4.78 14.33 0.86
N SER A 446 -5.95 14.58 1.41
CA SER A 446 -6.24 14.48 2.84
C SER A 446 -7.64 13.92 3.07
N VAL A 447 -7.82 13.24 4.20
CA VAL A 447 -9.09 12.69 4.64
C VAL A 447 -9.29 13.07 6.09
N GLY A 448 -10.21 14.01 6.31
CA GLY A 448 -10.30 14.72 7.59
C GLY A 448 -8.97 15.41 7.89
N ASP A 449 -8.33 15.00 8.98
CA ASP A 449 -7.09 15.61 9.48
C ASP A 449 -5.85 14.79 9.11
N GLU A 450 -6.00 13.69 8.36
CA GLU A 450 -4.91 12.82 7.94
C GLU A 450 -4.51 13.09 6.49
N LEU A 451 -3.21 13.11 6.21
CA LEU A 451 -2.72 13.11 4.84
C LEU A 451 -2.88 11.69 4.26
N ALA A 452 -3.37 11.63 3.03
CA ALA A 452 -3.50 10.41 2.24
C ALA A 452 -2.53 10.46 1.05
N ASN A 453 -2.36 9.34 0.33
CA ASN A 453 -1.54 9.33 -0.87
C ASN A 453 -2.20 10.17 -1.97
N SER A 454 -1.44 11.11 -2.52
CA SER A 454 -1.94 11.99 -3.58
C SER A 454 -2.03 11.29 -4.94
N ILE A 455 -1.19 10.28 -5.12
CA ILE A 455 -1.15 9.38 -6.27
C ILE A 455 -2.01 8.16 -5.91
N PRO A 456 -2.88 7.69 -6.81
CA PRO A 456 -3.65 6.47 -6.61
C PRO A 456 -2.75 5.26 -6.28
N VAL A 457 -3.23 4.36 -5.44
CA VAL A 457 -2.52 3.13 -5.06
C VAL A 457 -3.36 1.91 -5.43
N VAL A 458 -2.76 0.96 -6.14
CA VAL A 458 -3.32 -0.39 -6.33
C VAL A 458 -2.61 -1.37 -5.41
N SER A 459 -3.40 -2.14 -4.66
CA SER A 459 -2.93 -3.19 -3.78
C SER A 459 -3.34 -4.56 -4.32
N LEU A 460 -2.39 -5.44 -4.64
CA LEU A 460 -2.70 -6.82 -5.05
C LEU A 460 -2.10 -7.79 -4.04
N ARG A 461 -2.91 -8.72 -3.55
CA ARG A 461 -2.47 -9.86 -2.75
C ARG A 461 -2.62 -11.16 -3.54
N LEU A 462 -1.54 -11.95 -3.57
CA LEU A 462 -1.47 -13.24 -4.22
C LEU A 462 -1.22 -14.32 -3.17
N GLY A 463 -2.18 -15.23 -2.99
CA GLY A 463 -2.10 -16.30 -2.00
C GLY A 463 -2.91 -16.01 -0.74
N LYS A 464 -3.35 -17.08 -0.07
CA LYS A 464 -4.07 -17.02 1.19
C LYS A 464 -3.18 -16.50 2.33
N PRO A 465 -3.64 -15.55 3.15
CA PRO A 465 -2.92 -15.18 4.37
C PRO A 465 -2.84 -16.39 5.30
N PRO A 466 -1.64 -16.76 5.80
CA PRO A 466 -1.56 -17.82 6.78
C PRO A 466 -2.18 -17.33 8.10
N SER A 467 -2.78 -18.24 8.87
CA SER A 467 -3.45 -17.90 10.13
C SER A 467 -2.54 -17.12 11.09
N TRP A 468 -1.26 -17.49 11.13
CA TRP A 468 -0.29 -16.79 11.97
C TRP A 468 -0.03 -15.37 11.51
N LEU A 469 -0.27 -14.98 10.25
CA LEU A 469 -0.06 -13.61 9.78
C LEU A 469 -0.93 -12.64 10.57
N GLU A 470 -2.19 -13.01 10.80
CA GLU A 470 -3.18 -12.25 11.56
C GLU A 470 -2.80 -12.16 13.04
N ASP A 471 -2.25 -13.24 13.60
CA ASP A 471 -1.80 -13.30 15.00
C ASP A 471 -0.42 -12.65 15.22
N SER A 472 0.34 -12.39 14.15
CA SER A 472 1.77 -12.08 14.25
C SER A 472 2.08 -10.61 14.57
N LEU A 473 1.54 -10.13 15.70
CA LEU A 473 2.20 -9.10 16.52
C LEU A 473 3.56 -9.55 17.08
N GLY A 474 4.02 -10.76 16.75
CA GLY A 474 5.32 -11.30 17.13
C GLY A 474 6.50 -10.42 16.72
N CYS A 475 7.55 -10.44 17.55
CA CYS A 475 8.77 -9.63 17.41
C CYS A 475 9.48 -9.90 16.06
N GLY A 476 9.22 -9.06 15.05
CA GLY A 476 10.02 -8.98 13.83
C GLY A 476 11.11 -7.91 13.93
N LEU A 477 12.17 -8.07 13.14
CA LEU A 477 13.19 -7.04 12.94
C LEU A 477 12.74 -6.13 11.79
N SER A 478 12.64 -4.84 12.05
CA SER A 478 12.40 -3.84 11.00
C SER A 478 13.47 -2.78 11.04
N PHE A 479 14.10 -2.54 9.90
CA PHE A 479 15.07 -1.49 9.68
C PHE A 479 14.37 -0.31 9.02
N ILE A 480 14.46 0.86 9.64
CA ILE A 480 13.81 2.07 9.17
C ILE A 480 14.87 3.13 8.90
N ARG A 481 14.86 3.70 7.70
CA ARG A 481 15.77 4.76 7.28
C ARG A 481 14.98 5.88 6.61
N ILE A 482 14.72 6.94 7.36
CA ILE A 482 14.08 8.14 6.82
C ILE A 482 15.19 9.08 6.36
N LYS A 483 15.61 8.95 5.09
CA LYS A 483 16.48 9.93 4.45
C LYS A 483 15.69 11.24 4.34
N THR A 484 16.09 12.25 5.12
CA THR A 484 15.67 13.63 4.87
C THR A 484 16.80 14.32 4.15
N ARG A 485 16.51 15.13 3.12
CA ARG A 485 17.51 15.83 2.29
C ARG A 485 18.55 16.61 3.12
N THR A 486 18.17 17.05 4.32
CA THR A 486 19.04 17.72 5.30
C THR A 486 20.17 16.83 5.83
N GLN A 487 19.97 15.51 5.95
CA GLN A 487 21.01 14.62 6.47
C GLN A 487 22.11 14.32 5.44
N ASP A 488 21.78 14.27 4.15
CA ASP A 488 22.77 14.00 3.10
C ASP A 488 23.77 15.16 2.97
N LEU A 489 23.30 16.41 3.10
CA LEU A 489 24.17 17.59 3.14
C LEU A 489 25.17 17.53 4.31
N THR A 490 24.73 17.10 5.51
CA THR A 490 25.64 16.98 6.66
C THR A 490 26.69 15.89 6.48
N LYS A 491 26.34 14.74 5.88
CA LYS A 491 27.31 13.66 5.61
C LYS A 491 28.31 14.04 4.53
N GLU A 492 27.90 14.76 3.50
CA GLU A 492 28.80 15.27 2.46
C GLU A 492 29.78 16.31 3.05
N THR A 493 29.28 17.17 3.94
CA THR A 493 30.13 18.12 4.67
C THR A 493 31.13 17.42 5.59
N VAL A 494 30.70 16.39 6.36
CA VAL A 494 31.58 15.62 7.24
C VAL A 494 32.62 14.81 6.46
N ARG A 495 32.26 14.20 5.31
CA ARG A 495 33.23 13.53 4.43
C ARG A 495 34.25 14.50 3.84
N LEU A 496 33.83 15.72 3.48
CA LEU A 496 34.75 16.78 3.07
C LEU A 496 35.71 17.16 4.20
N PHE A 497 35.24 17.23 5.45
CA PHE A 497 36.10 17.48 6.61
C PHE A 497 37.07 16.33 6.94
N ASP A 498 36.69 15.08 6.74
CA ASP A 498 37.56 13.91 6.94
C ASP A 498 38.65 13.78 5.87
N VAL A 499 38.35 14.15 4.62
CA VAL A 499 39.35 14.19 3.54
C VAL A 499 40.35 15.32 3.78
N VAL A 500 39.86 16.51 4.16
CA VAL A 500 40.73 17.65 4.50
C VAL A 500 41.57 17.39 5.75
N SER A 501 41.04 16.66 6.75
CA SER A 501 41.81 16.30 7.96
C SER A 501 42.89 15.25 7.69
N LYS A 502 42.69 14.33 6.72
CA LYS A 502 43.71 13.34 6.33
C LYS A 502 44.84 13.96 5.52
N ASP A 503 44.57 14.99 4.72
CA ASP A 503 45.61 15.73 4.00
C ASP A 503 46.45 16.64 4.92
N LEU A 504 45.92 17.02 6.09
CA LEU A 504 46.64 17.81 7.11
C LEU A 504 47.46 16.96 8.10
N ALA A 505 47.29 15.63 8.11
CA ALA A 505 48.01 14.72 9.01
C ALA A 505 49.33 14.18 8.42
N GLY A 506 49.70 14.58 7.20
CA GLY A 506 50.95 14.20 6.57
C GLY A 506 52.10 15.19 6.82
N ASN A 507 53.05 14.79 7.67
CA ASN A 507 54.39 15.34 7.84
C ASN A 507 54.53 16.81 8.33
N VAL A 508 54.73 16.97 9.65
CA VAL A 508 55.48 18.12 10.18
C VAL A 508 56.51 17.63 11.21
N ARG A 509 57.80 17.73 10.84
CA ARG A 509 58.93 17.76 11.78
C ARG A 509 58.96 19.13 12.48
N PRO A 510 59.40 19.22 13.75
CA PRO A 510 59.44 20.49 14.46
C PRO A 510 60.68 21.28 14.01
N SER A 511 60.46 22.44 13.39
CA SER A 511 61.50 23.47 13.22
C SER A 511 60.91 24.84 13.54
N THR A 512 61.67 25.56 14.36
CA THR A 512 61.37 26.79 15.07
C THR A 512 61.22 27.99 14.14
N GLN A 513 60.16 28.78 14.36
CA GLN A 513 59.93 30.22 14.10
C GLN A 513 58.62 30.53 13.36
N PRO A 514 57.89 31.59 13.73
CA PRO A 514 56.59 31.92 13.15
C PRO A 514 56.75 32.91 11.97
N PRO A 515 55.95 32.74 10.89
CA PRO A 515 55.61 33.87 10.05
C PRO A 515 54.10 34.14 10.03
N LEU A 516 53.79 35.44 9.92
CA LEU A 516 52.46 35.99 9.72
C LEU A 516 51.71 35.32 8.57
N ILE A 517 50.53 34.78 8.86
CA ILE A 517 49.55 34.34 7.86
C ILE A 517 48.71 35.55 7.44
N LYS A 518 48.95 36.08 6.24
CA LYS A 518 48.02 36.94 5.49
C LYS A 518 47.62 36.25 4.19
N ASN A 519 46.32 36.04 4.01
CA ASN A 519 45.58 35.95 2.74
C ASN A 519 46.04 34.94 1.69
N GLU A 520 45.68 33.66 1.84
CA GLU A 520 45.87 32.64 0.78
C GLU A 520 44.56 31.99 0.26
N THR A 521 43.40 32.32 0.82
CA THR A 521 42.11 31.78 0.34
C THR A 521 41.60 32.43 -0.95
N SER A 522 42.13 33.60 -1.34
CA SER A 522 41.69 34.32 -2.55
C SER A 522 42.38 33.88 -3.85
N ARG A 523 43.47 33.12 -3.80
CA ARG A 523 44.19 32.65 -5.01
C ARG A 523 43.58 31.39 -5.61
N ILE A 524 43.07 30.48 -4.77
CA ILE A 524 42.50 29.20 -5.23
C ILE A 524 41.19 29.42 -6.01
N PHE A 525 40.35 30.38 -5.59
CA PHE A 525 39.11 30.72 -6.30
C PHE A 525 39.35 31.42 -7.65
N LYS A 526 40.43 32.21 -7.79
CA LYS A 526 40.75 32.87 -9.07
C LYS A 526 41.22 31.89 -10.14
N ASN A 527 41.93 30.83 -9.76
CA ASN A 527 42.42 29.83 -10.71
C ASN A 527 41.32 28.88 -11.21
N LYS A 528 40.28 28.59 -10.40
CA LYS A 528 39.12 27.81 -10.86
C LYS A 528 38.21 28.61 -11.79
N LYS A 529 38.03 29.91 -11.56
CA LYS A 529 37.22 30.76 -12.45
C LYS A 529 37.86 30.92 -13.83
N ARG A 530 39.18 31.06 -13.92
CA ARG A 530 39.90 31.09 -15.22
C ARG A 530 39.73 29.79 -16.02
N LYS A 531 39.82 28.62 -15.37
CA LYS A 531 39.60 27.34 -16.07
C LYS A 531 38.17 27.16 -16.57
N LEU A 532 37.18 27.72 -15.89
CA LEU A 532 35.79 27.66 -16.35
C LEU A 532 35.55 28.62 -17.53
N ASP A 533 36.13 29.82 -17.50
CA ASP A 533 36.03 30.77 -18.61
C ASP A 533 36.79 30.28 -19.87
N ASP A 534 37.91 29.58 -19.71
CA ASP A 534 38.64 28.97 -20.84
C ASP A 534 37.88 27.80 -21.46
N VAL A 535 37.15 27.00 -20.66
CA VAL A 535 36.28 25.92 -21.16
C VAL A 535 35.03 26.47 -21.82
N LEU A 536 34.43 27.53 -21.29
CA LEU A 536 33.24 28.15 -21.90
C LEU A 536 33.56 28.91 -23.19
N LYS A 537 34.79 29.43 -23.33
CA LYS A 537 35.27 30.03 -24.59
C LYS A 537 35.67 29.01 -25.65
N SER A 538 35.83 27.73 -25.31
CA SER A 538 36.06 26.68 -26.31
C SER A 538 34.77 26.16 -26.98
N PHE A 539 33.60 26.67 -26.59
CA PHE A 539 32.30 26.27 -27.14
C PHE A 539 31.61 27.35 -28.00
N PHE A 540 32.27 28.49 -28.26
CA PHE A 540 31.75 29.57 -29.12
C PHE A 540 32.77 30.04 -30.13
#